data_AF-M2YEI5-F1
#
_entry.id   AF-M2YEI5-F1
#
_cell.length_a   1.000
_cell.length_b   1.000
_cell.length_c   1.000
_cell.angle_alpha   90.00
_cell.angle_beta   90.00
_cell.angle_gamma   90.00
#
_symmetry.space_group_name_H-M   'P 1'
#
loop_
_entity.id
_entity.type
_entity.pdbx_description
1 polymer ?
#
loop_
_entity_poly.entity_id
_entity_poly.type
_entity_poly.pdbx_seq_one_letter_code
_entity_poly.pdbx_strand_id
1 'polypeptide(L)'
;MTAERGRSTADPAEPLSDAELLIGLVVSPSLSAVLGPEVATSVRKILVQRYPGVRWQLKMAEDRLVDPPTETLDLLEAARNRVLEENWDLAVVLTEIP
;
A
#
# COMPACT_ATOMS: atom_id res chain seq x y z
N MET A 1 11.02 35.27 -27.27
CA MET A 1 12.38 35.10 -26.73
C MET A 1 12.42 35.77 -25.37
N THR A 2 12.77 34.99 -24.32
CA THR A 2 13.08 35.37 -22.91
C THR A 2 11.96 36.02 -22.06
N ALA A 3 11.70 35.64 -20.80
CA ALA A 3 12.20 34.57 -19.95
C ALA A 3 11.28 34.46 -18.70
N GLU A 4 11.06 33.23 -18.27
CA GLU A 4 11.05 32.75 -16.88
C GLU A 4 10.56 33.66 -15.75
N ARG A 5 9.51 33.19 -15.05
CA ARG A 5 9.42 33.20 -13.58
C ARG A 5 8.35 32.23 -13.09
N GLY A 6 8.50 30.95 -13.42
CA GLY A 6 7.86 29.87 -12.67
C GLY A 6 8.66 29.67 -11.39
N ARG A 7 8.38 30.44 -10.34
CA ARG A 7 8.95 30.21 -9.01
C ARG A 7 8.28 28.94 -8.47
N SER A 8 8.76 27.77 -8.89
CA SER A 8 8.48 26.50 -8.24
C SER A 8 9.24 26.50 -6.92
N THR A 9 8.65 27.15 -5.92
CA THR A 9 9.02 26.89 -4.53
C THR A 9 8.50 25.50 -4.25
N ALA A 10 9.40 24.52 -4.22
CA ALA A 10 9.16 23.27 -3.52
C ALA A 10 8.63 23.65 -2.13
N ASP A 11 7.40 23.23 -1.87
CA ASP A 11 6.72 23.41 -0.60
C ASP A 11 7.63 22.84 0.50
N PRO A 12 7.99 23.60 1.55
CA PRO A 12 8.79 23.06 2.63
C PRO A 12 7.95 21.95 3.26
N ALA A 13 8.35 20.69 3.04
CA ALA A 13 7.67 19.50 3.53
C ALA A 13 7.15 19.75 4.94
N GLU A 14 5.84 20.03 5.03
CA GLU A 14 5.18 20.18 6.32
C GLU A 14 5.48 18.92 7.12
N PRO A 15 5.73 19.04 8.44
CA PRO A 15 5.90 17.86 9.26
C PRO A 15 4.71 16.95 8.98
N LEU A 16 4.95 15.74 8.47
CA LEU A 16 3.96 14.72 8.07
C LEU A 16 3.04 14.27 9.23
N SER A 17 3.01 15.01 10.33
CA SER A 17 2.40 14.73 11.64
C SER A 17 0.87 14.64 11.61
N ASP A 18 0.26 14.66 10.43
CA ASP A 18 -1.15 14.38 10.24
C ASP A 18 -1.49 13.70 8.89
N ALA A 19 -0.47 13.18 8.19
CA ALA A 19 -0.69 12.48 6.92
C ALA A 19 -1.44 11.17 7.19
N GLU A 20 -2.56 10.96 6.49
CA GLU A 20 -3.32 9.71 6.53
C GLU A 20 -2.90 8.84 5.35
N LEU A 21 -2.45 7.62 5.63
CA LEU A 21 -2.05 6.64 4.62
C LEU A 21 -2.96 5.41 4.68
N LEU A 22 -3.56 5.11 3.54
CA LEU A 22 -4.38 3.93 3.30
C LEU A 22 -3.54 2.83 2.65
N ILE A 23 -3.28 1.79 3.44
CA ILE A 23 -2.52 0.62 3.02
C ILE A 23 -3.48 -0.54 2.75
N GLY A 24 -3.45 -1.04 1.52
CA GLY A 24 -4.11 -2.28 1.15
C GLY A 24 -3.23 -3.48 1.47
N LEU A 25 -3.72 -4.39 2.29
CA LEU A 25 -3.08 -5.68 2.52
C LEU A 25 -3.83 -6.74 1.72
N VAL A 26 -3.25 -7.13 0.58
CA VAL A 26 -3.82 -8.18 -0.26
C VAL A 26 -3.20 -9.51 0.12
N VAL A 27 -4.03 -10.47 0.49
CA VAL A 27 -3.57 -11.77 0.97
C VAL A 27 -4.16 -12.85 0.08
N SER A 28 -3.29 -13.71 -0.44
CA SER A 28 -3.76 -14.88 -1.20
C SER A 28 -4.67 -15.76 -0.33
N PRO A 29 -5.71 -16.40 -0.90
CA PRO A 29 -6.66 -17.21 -0.12
C PRO A 29 -5.98 -18.30 0.73
N SER A 30 -4.93 -18.92 0.19
CA SER A 30 -4.13 -19.93 0.89
C SER A 30 -3.47 -19.39 2.17
N LEU A 31 -3.00 -18.14 2.14
CA LEU A 31 -2.38 -17.47 3.29
C LEU A 31 -3.40 -16.85 4.24
N SER A 32 -4.56 -16.41 3.73
CA SER A 32 -5.63 -15.82 4.54
C SER A 32 -6.10 -16.80 5.63
N ALA A 33 -6.22 -18.08 5.28
CA ALA A 33 -6.54 -19.16 6.21
C ALA A 33 -5.51 -19.34 7.35
N VAL A 34 -4.25 -18.96 7.12
CA VAL A 34 -3.15 -19.12 8.07
C VAL A 34 -2.94 -17.86 8.92
N LEU A 35 -3.00 -16.68 8.30
CA LEU A 35 -2.69 -15.42 8.94
C LEU A 35 -3.85 -14.87 9.77
N GLY A 36 -5.10 -15.17 9.37
CA GLY A 36 -6.29 -14.68 10.03
C GLY A 36 -6.40 -13.15 10.05
N PRO A 37 -7.43 -12.59 10.71
CA PRO A 37 -7.66 -11.14 10.75
C PRO A 37 -6.65 -10.38 11.64
N GLU A 38 -5.89 -11.08 12.49
CA GLU A 38 -4.94 -10.44 13.43
C GLU A 38 -3.72 -9.84 12.74
N VAL A 39 -3.39 -10.30 11.52
CA VAL A 39 -2.24 -9.80 10.77
C VAL A 39 -2.37 -8.30 10.49
N ALA A 40 -3.55 -7.83 10.10
CA ALA A 40 -3.79 -6.41 9.84
C ALA A 40 -3.60 -5.57 11.13
N THR A 41 -4.09 -6.06 12.27
CA THR A 41 -3.90 -5.41 13.58
C THR A 41 -2.43 -5.34 13.97
N SER A 42 -1.68 -6.43 13.76
CA SER A 42 -0.27 -6.52 14.09
C SER A 42 0.58 -5.59 13.22
N VAL A 43 0.34 -5.58 11.91
CA VAL A 43 1.03 -4.68 10.96
C VAL A 43 0.74 -3.22 11.32
N ARG A 44 -0.52 -2.87 11.57
CA ARG A 44 -0.89 -1.51 12.00
C ARG A 44 -0.16 -1.09 13.27
N LYS A 45 -0.10 -1.98 14.27
CA LYS A 45 0.61 -1.70 15.54
C LYS A 45 2.08 -1.40 15.31
N ILE A 46 2.75 -2.19 14.47
CA ILE A 46 4.17 -1.99 14.12
C ILE A 46 4.36 -0.65 13.40
N LEU A 47 3.49 -0.32 12.44
CA LEU A 47 3.55 0.94 11.69
C LEU A 47 3.37 2.16 12.60
N VAL A 48 2.38 2.13 13.49
CA VAL A 48 2.16 3.21 14.47
C VAL A 48 3.35 3.35 15.43
N GLN A 49 3.94 2.25 15.87
CA GLN A 49 5.12 2.28 16.75
C GLN A 49 6.35 2.84 16.04
N ARG A 50 6.54 2.52 14.76
CA ARG A 50 7.69 2.96 13.98
C ARG A 50 7.55 4.39 13.48
N TYR A 51 6.33 4.79 13.13
CA TYR A 51 5.99 6.07 12.52
C TYR A 51 4.73 6.66 13.19
N PRO A 52 4.85 7.16 14.43
CA PRO A 52 3.70 7.63 15.22
C PRO A 52 3.05 8.91 14.70
N GLY A 53 3.72 9.66 13.82
CA GLY A 53 3.17 10.87 13.20
C GLY A 53 2.23 10.63 12.02
N VAL A 54 2.05 9.38 11.58
CA VAL A 54 1.21 9.04 10.43
C VAL A 54 -0.08 8.36 10.90
N ARG A 55 -1.22 8.76 10.34
CA ARG A 55 -2.51 8.10 10.55
C ARG A 55 -2.61 6.90 9.61
N TRP A 56 -2.41 5.70 10.14
CA TRP A 56 -2.45 4.46 9.36
C TRP A 56 -3.86 3.86 9.29
N GLN A 57 -4.39 3.74 8.07
CA GLN A 57 -5.59 2.98 7.72
C GLN A 57 -5.17 1.71 6.99
N LEU A 58 -5.64 0.54 7.44
CA LEU A 58 -5.36 -0.73 6.77
C LEU A 58 -6.67 -1.34 6.28
N LYS A 59 -6.70 -1.73 5.01
CA LYS A 59 -7.79 -2.52 4.41
C LYS A 59 -7.24 -3.88 4.00
N MET A 60 -7.77 -4.93 4.60
CA MET A 60 -7.43 -6.30 4.20
C MET A 60 -8.36 -6.72 3.07
N ALA A 61 -7.78 -7.25 2.00
CA ALA A 61 -8.50 -7.84 0.89
C ALA A 61 -7.98 -9.27 0.69
N GLU A 62 -8.87 -10.25 0.74
CA GLU A 62 -8.53 -11.61 0.33
C GLU A 62 -8.72 -11.69 -1.18
N ASP A 63 -7.59 -11.80 -1.90
CA ASP A 63 -7.59 -11.84 -3.36
C ASP A 63 -6.29 -12.51 -3.83
N ARG A 64 -6.39 -13.41 -4.80
CA ARG A 64 -5.21 -14.01 -5.43
C ARG A 64 -4.55 -13.04 -6.41
N LEU A 65 -5.26 -11.99 -6.85
CA LEU A 65 -4.90 -11.00 -7.87
C LEU A 65 -4.66 -11.55 -9.28
N VAL A 66 -4.14 -12.77 -9.39
CA VAL A 66 -3.71 -13.42 -10.63
C VAL A 66 -3.78 -14.94 -10.47
N ASP A 67 -4.22 -15.65 -11.50
CA ASP A 67 -4.25 -17.11 -11.50
C ASP A 67 -2.94 -17.71 -12.07
N PRO A 68 -2.40 -18.77 -11.45
CA PRO A 68 -1.22 -19.45 -11.95
C PRO A 68 -1.50 -20.27 -13.23
N PRO A 69 -0.50 -20.45 -14.13
CA PRO A 69 0.85 -19.88 -14.06
C PRO A 69 0.86 -18.39 -14.46
N THR A 70 1.56 -17.57 -13.69
CA THR A 70 1.59 -16.10 -13.83
C THR A 70 3.01 -15.62 -13.53
N GLU A 71 3.45 -14.54 -14.15
CA GLU A 71 4.75 -13.94 -13.86
C GLU A 71 4.65 -12.90 -12.74
N THR A 72 5.76 -12.63 -12.05
CA THR A 72 5.82 -11.60 -10.98
C THR A 72 5.40 -10.22 -11.50
N LEU A 73 5.63 -9.93 -12.78
CA LEU A 73 5.22 -8.67 -13.41
C LEU A 73 3.70 -8.55 -13.50
N ASP A 74 2.99 -9.63 -13.86
CA ASP A 74 1.53 -9.64 -13.91
C ASP A 74 0.93 -9.40 -12.52
N LEU A 75 1.53 -9.99 -11.48
CA LEU A 75 1.14 -9.73 -10.09
C LEU A 75 1.35 -8.26 -9.70
N LEU A 76 2.49 -7.67 -10.08
CA LEU A 76 2.78 -6.25 -9.83
C LEU A 76 1.78 -5.34 -10.54
N GLU A 77 1.44 -5.65 -11.80
CA GLU A 77 0.44 -4.90 -12.56
C GLU A 77 -0.96 -5.00 -11.94
N ALA A 78 -1.38 -6.20 -11.53
CA ALA A 78 -2.65 -6.41 -10.85
C ALA A 78 -2.70 -5.66 -9.51
N ALA A 79 -1.63 -5.71 -8.72
CA ALA A 79 -1.52 -4.96 -7.48
C ALA A 79 -1.59 -3.45 -7.72
N ARG A 80 -0.89 -2.93 -8.74
CA ARG A 80 -0.94 -1.51 -9.12
C ARG A 80 -2.34 -1.08 -9.52
N ASN A 81 -3.04 -1.88 -10.32
CA ASN A 81 -4.41 -1.58 -10.71
C ASN A 81 -5.32 -1.52 -9.48
N ARG A 82 -5.17 -2.46 -8.53
CA ARG A 82 -5.91 -2.46 -7.27
C ARG A 82 -5.68 -1.19 -6.45
N VAL A 83 -4.44 -0.72 -6.35
CA VAL A 83 -4.09 0.54 -5.67
C VAL A 83 -4.84 1.72 -6.28
N LEU A 84 -4.86 1.80 -7.61
CA LEU A 84 -5.53 2.89 -8.33
C LEU A 84 -7.05 2.82 -8.22
N GLU A 85 -7.63 1.62 -8.31
CA GLU A 85 -9.08 1.40 -8.22
C GLU A 85 -9.64 1.69 -6.83
N GLU A 86 -8.95 1.23 -5.78
CA GLU A 86 -9.38 1.37 -4.39
C GLU A 86 -8.85 2.66 -3.72
N ASN A 87 -8.10 3.46 -4.49
CA ASN A 87 -7.48 4.71 -4.09
C ASN A 87 -6.59 4.54 -2.83
N TRP A 88 -5.82 3.45 -2.81
CA TRP A 88 -4.81 3.17 -1.78
C TRP A 88 -3.54 3.96 -2.05
N ASP A 89 -2.79 4.26 -0.98
CA ASP A 89 -1.47 4.88 -1.10
C ASP A 89 -0.38 3.82 -1.34
N LEU A 90 -0.59 2.61 -0.85
CA LEU A 90 0.31 1.47 -1.02
C LEU A 90 -0.46 0.15 -0.95
N ALA A 91 -0.06 -0.83 -1.76
CA ALA A 91 -0.45 -2.23 -1.58
C ALA A 91 0.72 -3.08 -1.09
N VAL A 92 0.43 -3.96 -0.14
CA VAL A 92 1.31 -5.05 0.29
C VAL A 92 0.64 -6.35 -0.09
N VAL A 93 1.27 -7.12 -0.98
CA VAL A 93 0.75 -8.41 -1.44
C VAL A 93 1.48 -9.53 -0.72
N LEU A 94 0.73 -10.37 -0.01
CA LEU A 94 1.21 -11.59 0.61
C LEU A 94 0.83 -12.77 -0.26
N THR A 95 1.83 -13.37 -0.90
CA THR A 95 1.66 -14.46 -1.87
C THR A 95 2.72 -15.54 -1.65
N GLU A 96 2.38 -16.76 -2.06
CA GLU A 96 3.27 -17.92 -2.06
C GLU A 96 4.09 -18.01 -3.36
N ILE A 97 3.85 -17.10 -4.31
CA ILE A 97 4.62 -16.97 -5.54
C ILE A 97 6.00 -16.39 -5.16
N PRO A 98 7.11 -17.05 -5.54
CA PRO A 98 8.46 -16.62 -5.20
C PRO A 98 8.89 -15.30 -5.85
#